data_AF-K0HSH5-F1
#
_entry.id   AF-K0HSH5-F1
#
_cell.length_a   1.000
_cell.length_b   1.000
_cell.length_c   1.000
_cell.angle_alpha   90.00
_cell.angle_beta   90.00
_cell.angle_gamma   90.00
#
_symmetry.space_group_name_H-M   'P 1'
#
loop_
_entity.id
_entity.type
_entity.pdbx_description
1 polymer ?
#
loop_
_entity_poly.entity_id
_entity_poly.type
_entity_poly.pdbx_seq_one_letter_code
_entity_poly.pdbx_strand_id
1 'polypeptide(L)'
;MSDTPSTSFLPLTGHAKDLGGGFTVRRLLPAVQRKAVGPFLFFDHFGPVTVAPGDSHDVRPHPHIGLATVTYLFSGAIMHRDSLGYVQQIEPGAINWMTAGRGIVHSERRPESLANQAYVNHGIQLWAALPAAHEEADPSFVHTPAAAIPELLVDGATVRVLIGEAFGQTSPVATYSRTLYLDVQLPAGATLEIPTLVPELAVYTVDAPVSLNGAEVPAHILAVAEPGQPLLLSAGESAVRLMVIGGDPLDAPRHMWWNFVSSRKERIVQAASDWEAQAMGQVPGEVEWIPLPEHRFKA
;
A
#
# COMPACT_ATOMS: atom_id res chain seq x y z
N MET A 1 16.80 -34.04 -18.30
CA MET A 1 17.05 -32.87 -17.44
C MET A 1 16.11 -31.79 -17.94
N SER A 2 14.98 -31.60 -17.25
CA SER A 2 14.02 -30.55 -17.59
C SER A 2 14.60 -29.22 -17.12
N ASP A 3 15.04 -28.38 -18.05
CA ASP A 3 15.29 -26.96 -17.80
C ASP A 3 13.98 -26.38 -17.29
N THR A 4 13.91 -26.20 -15.98
CA THR A 4 12.86 -25.37 -15.40
C THR A 4 13.31 -23.95 -15.72
N PRO A 5 12.56 -23.17 -16.52
CA PRO A 5 12.96 -21.79 -16.80
C PRO A 5 13.17 -21.10 -15.45
N SER A 6 14.39 -20.63 -15.22
CA SER A 6 14.75 -19.81 -14.07
C SER A 6 13.77 -18.64 -14.03
N THR A 7 12.85 -18.63 -13.06
CA THR A 7 11.89 -17.52 -12.92
C THR A 7 12.68 -16.25 -12.64
N SER A 8 12.57 -15.25 -13.53
CA SER A 8 13.26 -13.95 -13.46
C SER A 8 12.68 -13.00 -12.40
N PHE A 9 11.98 -13.55 -11.42
CA PHE A 9 11.36 -12.82 -10.32
C PHE A 9 11.30 -13.67 -9.05
N LEU A 10 11.24 -13.00 -7.91
CA LEU A 10 10.99 -13.58 -6.59
C LEU A 10 9.48 -13.51 -6.28
N PRO A 11 8.76 -14.64 -6.21
CA PRO A 11 7.35 -14.63 -5.81
C PRO A 11 7.19 -14.48 -4.30
N LEU A 12 6.31 -13.57 -3.89
CA LEU A 12 5.89 -13.40 -2.50
C LEU A 12 4.39 -13.73 -2.38
N THR A 13 4.09 -14.76 -1.59
CA THR A 13 2.72 -15.17 -1.27
C THR A 13 2.25 -14.46 -0.02
N GLY A 14 1.07 -13.83 -0.09
CA GLY A 14 0.52 -13.13 1.06
C GLY A 14 -0.12 -14.06 2.10
N HIS A 15 0.01 -13.72 3.38
CA HIS A 15 -0.64 -14.43 4.48
C HIS A 15 -1.90 -13.70 4.95
N ALA A 16 -2.94 -14.45 5.34
CA ALA A 16 -4.14 -13.87 5.92
C ALA A 16 -3.82 -13.27 7.30
N LYS A 17 -4.28 -12.04 7.54
CA LYS A 17 -4.13 -11.33 8.81
C LYS A 17 -5.47 -10.70 9.19
N ASP A 18 -5.94 -10.99 10.40
CA ASP A 18 -7.10 -10.31 10.98
C ASP A 18 -6.64 -8.98 11.58
N LEU A 19 -7.25 -7.88 11.15
CA LEU A 19 -7.02 -6.53 11.68
C LEU A 19 -7.96 -6.17 12.85
N GLY A 20 -8.86 -7.09 13.22
CA GLY A 20 -9.89 -6.92 14.22
C GLY A 20 -11.28 -6.93 13.60
N GLY A 21 -12.27 -7.38 14.38
CA GLY A 21 -13.68 -7.34 13.99
C GLY A 21 -14.03 -8.22 12.78
N GLY A 22 -13.16 -9.18 12.42
CA GLY A 22 -13.36 -10.08 11.27
C GLY A 22 -12.79 -9.55 9.95
N PHE A 23 -12.18 -8.35 9.95
CA PHE A 23 -11.60 -7.77 8.74
C PHE A 23 -10.25 -8.43 8.42
N THR A 24 -10.31 -9.43 7.54
CA THR A 24 -9.13 -10.18 7.10
C THR A 24 -8.52 -9.56 5.86
N VAL A 25 -7.21 -9.33 5.89
CA VAL A 25 -6.42 -8.83 4.78
C VAL A 25 -5.36 -9.85 4.36
N ARG A 26 -4.86 -9.70 3.14
CA ARG A 26 -3.73 -10.44 2.62
C ARG A 26 -2.47 -9.59 2.73
N ARG A 27 -1.56 -9.95 3.63
CA ARG A 27 -0.29 -9.25 3.85
C ARG A 27 0.84 -9.86 3.03
N LEU A 28 1.42 -9.06 2.13
CA LEU A 28 2.51 -9.47 1.23
C LEU A 28 3.87 -8.92 1.66
N LEU A 29 3.90 -7.73 2.25
CA LEU A 29 5.10 -7.14 2.84
C LEU A 29 4.83 -6.74 4.29
N PRO A 30 5.83 -6.85 5.17
CA PRO A 30 7.16 -7.43 4.93
C PRO A 30 7.11 -8.97 4.84
N ALA A 31 7.90 -9.57 3.92
CA ALA A 31 8.08 -11.02 3.80
C ALA A 31 9.45 -11.46 4.38
N VAL A 32 9.68 -12.77 4.53
CA VAL A 32 10.99 -13.29 4.97
C VAL A 32 12.05 -13.03 3.90
N GLN A 33 11.72 -13.31 2.64
CA GLN A 33 12.61 -13.24 1.49
C GLN A 33 12.86 -11.80 1.01
N ARG A 34 11.90 -10.89 1.27
CA ARG A 34 11.97 -9.49 0.84
C ARG A 34 11.25 -8.60 1.84
N LYS A 35 11.94 -7.58 2.36
CA LYS A 35 11.39 -6.64 3.34
C LYS A 35 10.74 -5.42 2.72
N ALA A 36 11.20 -4.99 1.54
CA ALA A 36 10.69 -3.84 0.83
C ALA A 36 10.87 -3.96 -0.69
N VAL A 37 10.09 -3.20 -1.45
CA VAL A 37 10.28 -2.95 -2.90
C VAL A 37 10.22 -1.45 -3.11
N GLY A 38 11.34 -0.86 -3.53
CA GLY A 38 11.52 0.59 -3.48
C GLY A 38 11.31 1.10 -2.04
N PRO A 39 10.47 2.12 -1.82
CA PRO A 39 10.14 2.60 -0.48
C PRO A 39 9.09 1.74 0.23
N PHE A 40 8.36 0.86 -0.47
CA PHE A 40 7.23 0.14 0.11
C PHE A 40 7.70 -1.03 0.97
N LEU A 41 7.44 -0.97 2.27
CA LEU A 41 7.83 -1.98 3.27
C LEU A 41 6.64 -2.69 3.94
N PHE A 42 5.43 -2.29 3.55
CA PHE A 42 4.18 -2.90 3.95
C PHE A 42 3.25 -2.94 2.74
N PHE A 43 2.53 -4.05 2.59
CA PHE A 43 1.55 -4.23 1.52
C PHE A 43 0.45 -5.15 2.04
N ASP A 44 -0.75 -4.59 2.21
CA ASP A 44 -1.97 -5.35 2.44
C ASP A 44 -2.93 -5.18 1.25
N HIS A 45 -3.46 -6.30 0.76
CA HIS A 45 -4.64 -6.32 -0.09
C HIS A 45 -5.83 -6.73 0.77
N PHE A 46 -6.86 -5.88 0.84
CA PHE A 46 -8.11 -6.19 1.51
C PHE A 46 -9.26 -6.32 0.51
N GLY A 47 -10.13 -7.30 0.76
CA GLY A 47 -11.26 -7.59 -0.10
C GLY A 47 -10.93 -8.40 -1.37
N PRO A 48 -11.87 -8.47 -2.32
CA PRO A 48 -13.21 -7.90 -2.24
C PRO A 48 -14.02 -8.57 -1.12
N VAL A 49 -14.54 -7.78 -0.20
CA VAL A 49 -15.35 -8.26 0.92
C VAL A 49 -16.64 -7.45 1.01
N THR A 50 -17.78 -8.14 1.10
CA THR A 50 -19.07 -7.51 1.36
C THR A 50 -19.16 -7.15 2.83
N VAL A 51 -19.24 -5.86 3.13
CA VAL A 51 -19.48 -5.32 4.46
C VAL A 51 -20.99 -5.16 4.65
N ALA A 52 -21.56 -5.84 5.64
CA ALA A 52 -22.98 -5.76 5.98
C ALA A 52 -23.25 -4.69 7.05
N PRO A 53 -24.51 -4.19 7.16
CA PRO A 53 -24.93 -3.38 8.29
C PRO A 53 -24.74 -4.15 9.60
N GLY A 54 -23.88 -3.64 10.49
CA GLY A 54 -23.56 -4.26 11.78
C GLY A 54 -22.16 -4.87 11.86
N ASP A 55 -21.48 -5.07 10.72
CA ASP A 55 -20.06 -5.43 10.72
C ASP A 55 -19.23 -4.29 11.32
N SER A 56 -18.23 -4.66 12.13
CA SER A 56 -17.32 -3.73 12.79
C SER A 56 -15.91 -3.85 12.21
N HIS A 57 -15.71 -3.30 11.02
CA HIS A 57 -14.40 -3.27 10.35
C HIS A 57 -13.66 -1.94 10.57
N ASP A 58 -14.11 -1.13 11.52
CA ASP A 58 -13.49 0.16 11.84
C ASP A 58 -12.12 -0.03 12.47
N VAL A 59 -11.10 0.61 11.89
CA VAL A 59 -9.77 0.71 12.48
C VAL A 59 -9.74 1.93 13.38
N ARG A 60 -9.85 1.67 14.69
CA ARG A 60 -9.80 2.68 15.76
C ARG A 60 -8.49 3.49 15.76
N PRO A 61 -8.43 4.64 16.45
CA PRO A 61 -7.24 5.49 16.48
C PRO A 61 -5.96 4.74 16.81
N HIS A 62 -4.96 4.89 15.95
CA HIS A 62 -3.63 4.30 16.09
C HIS A 62 -2.56 5.23 15.48
N PRO A 63 -1.32 5.19 16.00
CA PRO A 63 -0.23 6.03 15.56
C PRO A 63 0.58 5.40 14.43
N HIS A 64 1.32 6.24 13.69
CA HIS A 64 2.42 5.86 12.81
C HIS A 64 3.61 6.81 13.01
N ILE A 65 4.83 6.36 12.72
CA ILE A 65 6.05 7.20 12.61
C ILE A 65 6.93 6.75 11.44
N GLY A 66 7.73 7.67 10.89
CA GLY A 66 8.82 7.40 9.93
C GLY A 66 8.39 6.82 8.57
N LEU A 67 7.08 6.89 8.27
CA LEU A 67 6.48 6.33 7.06
C LEU A 67 5.39 7.24 6.50
N ALA A 68 4.93 6.94 5.30
CA ALA A 68 3.66 7.40 4.79
C ALA A 68 2.72 6.20 4.56
N THR A 69 1.45 6.30 4.95
CA THR A 69 0.43 5.34 4.54
C THR A 69 -0.16 5.77 3.20
N VAL A 70 -0.45 4.78 2.35
CA VAL A 70 -0.99 4.97 1.00
C VAL A 70 -2.20 4.07 0.84
N THR A 71 -3.37 4.66 0.62
CA THR A 71 -4.62 3.93 0.42
C THR A 71 -5.11 4.10 -1.01
N TYR A 72 -5.44 2.99 -1.66
CA TYR A 72 -6.06 2.95 -2.99
C TYR A 72 -7.25 1.99 -3.00
N LEU A 73 -8.41 2.45 -3.47
CA LEU A 73 -9.63 1.63 -3.51
C LEU A 73 -10.01 1.24 -4.94
N PHE A 74 -10.38 -0.03 -5.10
CA PHE A 74 -11.04 -0.56 -6.30
C PHE A 74 -12.56 -0.45 -6.20
N SER A 75 -13.12 -0.61 -4.99
CA SER A 75 -14.55 -0.45 -4.71
C SER A 75 -14.78 -0.06 -3.25
N GLY A 76 -15.96 0.48 -2.97
CA GLY A 76 -16.36 0.89 -1.62
C GLY A 76 -15.85 2.27 -1.26
N ALA A 77 -15.81 2.58 0.03
CA ALA A 77 -15.29 3.84 0.54
C ALA A 77 -14.81 3.68 1.99
N ILE A 78 -13.85 4.50 2.39
CA ILE A 78 -13.30 4.56 3.75
C ILE A 78 -13.30 6.01 4.20
N MET A 79 -13.65 6.26 5.46
CA MET A 79 -13.56 7.56 6.11
C MET A 79 -12.26 7.65 6.93
N HIS A 80 -11.34 8.48 6.47
CA HIS A 80 -10.11 8.84 7.18
C HIS A 80 -10.37 9.97 8.17
N ARG A 81 -9.82 9.87 9.38
CA ARG A 81 -9.67 10.99 10.33
C ARG A 81 -8.31 10.95 10.98
N ASP A 82 -7.70 12.11 11.23
CA ASP A 82 -6.39 12.18 11.89
C ASP A 82 -6.25 13.29 12.94
N SER A 83 -5.13 13.26 13.64
CA SER A 83 -4.76 14.20 14.70
C SER A 83 -4.45 15.61 14.20
N LEU A 84 -4.39 15.84 12.89
CA LEU A 84 -4.30 17.18 12.30
C LEU A 84 -5.68 17.78 12.02
N GLY A 85 -6.74 16.99 12.24
CA GLY A 85 -8.13 17.40 12.05
C GLY A 85 -8.67 17.17 10.64
N TYR A 86 -7.95 16.42 9.78
CA TYR A 86 -8.52 16.02 8.49
C TYR A 86 -9.67 15.03 8.71
N VAL A 87 -10.72 15.18 7.91
CA VAL A 87 -11.84 14.25 7.79
C VAL A 87 -12.08 14.05 6.30
N GLN A 88 -11.73 12.88 5.76
CA GLN A 88 -11.72 12.66 4.32
C GLN A 88 -12.27 11.28 3.96
N GLN A 89 -13.35 11.25 3.19
CA GLN A 89 -13.80 10.02 2.54
C GLN A 89 -12.91 9.75 1.31
N ILE A 90 -12.32 8.56 1.23
CA ILE A 90 -11.68 8.05 0.02
C ILE A 90 -12.63 7.09 -0.70
N GLU A 91 -12.66 7.20 -2.02
CA GLU A 91 -13.53 6.46 -2.94
C GLU A 91 -12.70 5.82 -4.06
N PRO A 92 -13.29 4.94 -4.90
CA PRO A 92 -12.53 4.17 -5.86
C PRO A 92 -11.75 5.05 -6.83
N GLY A 93 -10.50 4.68 -7.06
CA GLY A 93 -9.62 5.40 -7.97
C GLY A 93 -8.92 6.63 -7.38
N ALA A 94 -9.23 7.07 -6.16
CA ALA A 94 -8.51 8.13 -5.47
C ALA A 94 -7.33 7.58 -4.67
N ILE A 95 -6.36 8.45 -4.35
CA ILE A 95 -5.23 8.14 -3.48
C ILE A 95 -5.27 9.02 -2.24
N ASN A 96 -5.18 8.41 -1.06
CA ASN A 96 -4.77 9.12 0.15
C ASN A 96 -3.29 8.84 0.40
N TRP A 97 -2.51 9.90 0.61
CA TRP A 97 -1.13 9.84 1.05
C TRP A 97 -1.00 10.56 2.40
N MET A 98 -0.82 9.80 3.47
CA MET A 98 -0.64 10.34 4.82
C MET A 98 0.82 10.18 5.25
N THR A 99 1.58 11.27 5.27
CA THR A 99 2.94 11.29 5.83
C THR A 99 2.86 11.37 7.36
N ALA A 100 3.34 10.34 8.03
CA ALA A 100 3.38 10.31 9.49
C ALA A 100 4.56 11.12 10.06
N GLY A 101 5.73 11.05 9.42
CA GLY A 101 6.93 11.76 9.88
C GLY A 101 7.22 11.49 11.36
N ARG A 102 7.39 12.54 12.16
CA ARG A 102 7.61 12.41 13.61
C ARG A 102 6.45 11.78 14.39
N GLY A 103 5.25 11.69 13.82
CA GLY A 103 4.09 11.10 14.47
C GLY A 103 2.77 11.68 13.97
N ILE A 104 1.85 10.78 13.63
CA ILE A 104 0.44 11.09 13.40
C ILE A 104 -0.42 9.99 14.02
N VAL A 105 -1.59 10.36 14.54
CA VAL A 105 -2.60 9.40 15.01
C VAL A 105 -3.80 9.50 14.08
N HIS A 106 -4.29 8.37 13.61
CA HIS A 106 -5.41 8.34 12.65
C HIS A 106 -6.32 7.12 12.84
N SER A 107 -7.50 7.20 12.23
CA SER A 107 -8.50 6.15 12.20
C SER A 107 -9.08 6.00 10.78
N GLU A 108 -9.38 4.79 10.38
CA GLU A 108 -10.00 4.45 9.10
C GLU A 108 -11.31 3.73 9.40
N ARG A 109 -12.44 4.38 9.12
CA ARG A 109 -13.77 3.90 9.50
C ARG A 109 -14.67 3.74 8.29
N ARG A 110 -15.75 2.98 8.45
CA ARG A 110 -16.85 2.98 7.50
C ARG A 110 -17.45 4.40 7.40
N PRO A 111 -17.71 4.92 6.19
CA PRO A 111 -18.44 6.17 6.03
C PRO A 111 -19.87 6.10 6.58
N GLU A 112 -20.34 7.19 7.18
CA GLU A 112 -21.70 7.26 7.74
C GLU A 112 -22.77 7.06 6.69
N SER A 113 -22.53 7.57 5.46
CA SER A 113 -23.40 7.36 4.30
C SER A 113 -23.60 5.89 3.95
N LEU A 114 -22.68 5.00 4.35
CA LEU A 114 -22.73 3.57 4.10
C LEU A 114 -23.15 2.74 5.32
N ALA A 115 -23.48 3.37 6.45
CA ALA A 115 -23.68 2.67 7.73
C ALA A 115 -24.85 1.66 7.70
N ASN A 116 -25.90 1.95 6.93
CA ASN A 116 -27.14 1.17 6.86
C ASN A 116 -27.27 0.36 5.57
N GLN A 117 -26.21 0.22 4.78
CA GLN A 117 -26.23 -0.52 3.52
C GLN A 117 -25.09 -1.53 3.43
N ALA A 118 -25.33 -2.61 2.69
CA ALA A 118 -24.26 -3.50 2.29
C ALA A 118 -23.45 -2.87 1.15
N TYR A 119 -22.13 -2.98 1.19
CA TYR A 119 -21.24 -2.53 0.12
C TYR A 119 -19.99 -3.40 0.04
N VAL A 120 -19.30 -3.40 -1.10
CA VAL A 120 -18.05 -4.15 -1.26
C VAL A 120 -16.87 -3.21 -0.97
N ASN A 121 -16.04 -3.56 0.01
CA ASN A 121 -14.76 -2.90 0.24
C ASN A 121 -13.64 -3.72 -0.42
N HIS A 122 -12.83 -3.08 -1.26
CA HIS A 122 -11.76 -3.74 -2.00
C HIS A 122 -10.67 -2.72 -2.32
N GLY A 123 -9.43 -2.99 -1.92
CA GLY A 123 -8.35 -2.04 -2.12
C GLY A 123 -7.00 -2.51 -1.58
N ILE A 124 -6.02 -1.62 -1.70
CA ILE A 124 -4.64 -1.83 -1.29
C ILE A 124 -4.26 -0.77 -0.26
N GLN A 125 -3.60 -1.22 0.81
CA GLN A 125 -2.93 -0.37 1.79
C GLN A 125 -1.42 -0.62 1.73
N LEU A 126 -0.63 0.41 1.43
CA LEU A 126 0.83 0.34 1.44
C LEU A 126 1.39 1.26 2.51
N TRP A 127 2.57 0.91 3.06
CA TRP A 127 3.39 1.88 3.80
C TRP A 127 4.70 2.11 3.05
N ALA A 128 4.96 3.36 2.71
CA ALA A 128 6.21 3.82 2.14
C ALA A 128 7.11 4.36 3.25
N ALA A 129 8.32 3.83 3.40
CA ALA A 129 9.30 4.39 4.32
C ALA A 129 9.66 5.82 3.88
N LEU A 130 9.77 6.74 4.82
CA LEU A 130 10.39 8.02 4.53
C LEU A 130 11.91 7.84 4.47
N PRO A 131 12.64 8.54 3.58
CA PRO A 131 14.09 8.61 3.63
C PRO A 131 14.58 9.04 5.01
N ALA A 132 15.78 8.63 5.41
CA ALA A 132 16.30 8.82 6.77
C ALA A 132 16.32 10.30 7.18
N ALA A 133 16.60 11.19 6.22
CA ALA A 133 16.59 12.64 6.43
C ALA A 133 15.18 13.23 6.70
N HIS A 134 14.12 12.48 6.39
CA HIS A 134 12.72 12.91 6.48
C HIS A 134 11.89 12.08 7.47
N GLU A 135 12.47 11.12 8.18
CA GLU A 135 11.74 10.30 9.18
C GLU A 135 11.07 11.16 10.27
N GLU A 136 11.60 12.33 10.57
CA GLU A 136 11.06 13.26 11.58
C GLU A 136 10.38 14.50 10.97
N ALA A 137 10.04 14.46 9.69
CA ALA A 137 9.29 15.54 9.04
C ALA A 137 7.96 15.83 9.77
N ASP A 138 7.40 17.02 9.53
CA ASP A 138 6.05 17.33 9.98
C ASP A 138 5.05 16.33 9.38
N PRO A 139 4.08 15.82 10.17
CA PRO A 139 3.01 15.00 9.63
C PRO A 139 2.16 15.82 8.65
N SER A 140 1.64 15.17 7.61
CA SER A 140 0.77 15.80 6.62
C SER A 140 -0.16 14.79 5.96
N PHE A 141 -1.28 15.25 5.43
CA PHE A 141 -2.23 14.44 4.68
C PHE A 141 -2.56 15.10 3.34
N VAL A 142 -2.56 14.30 2.27
CA VAL A 142 -2.96 14.75 0.93
C VAL A 142 -3.94 13.74 0.33
N HIS A 143 -5.11 14.23 -0.08
CA HIS A 143 -6.08 13.49 -0.87
C HIS A 143 -5.96 13.89 -2.34
N THR A 144 -5.76 12.90 -3.21
CA THR A 144 -5.78 13.07 -4.66
C THR A 144 -7.01 12.38 -5.23
N PRO A 145 -8.01 13.15 -5.73
CA PRO A 145 -9.24 12.56 -6.25
C PRO A 145 -8.98 11.78 -7.53
N ALA A 146 -9.84 10.81 -7.84
CA ALA A 146 -9.69 9.94 -9.01
C ALA A 146 -9.52 10.70 -10.34
N ALA A 147 -10.25 11.82 -10.51
CA ALA A 147 -10.20 12.66 -11.69
C ALA A 147 -8.87 13.42 -11.86
N ALA A 148 -8.04 13.52 -10.82
CA ALA A 148 -6.72 14.14 -10.88
C ALA A 148 -5.59 13.12 -11.16
N ILE A 149 -5.90 11.83 -11.13
CA ILE A 149 -4.94 10.75 -11.44
C ILE A 149 -4.89 10.56 -12.97
N PRO A 150 -3.72 10.68 -13.60
CA PRO A 150 -3.58 10.41 -15.03
C PRO A 150 -3.97 8.97 -15.37
N GLU A 151 -4.84 8.81 -16.36
CA GLU A 151 -5.24 7.54 -16.94
C GLU A 151 -4.98 7.57 -18.45
N LEU A 152 -4.41 6.48 -18.97
CA LEU A 152 -4.03 6.39 -20.37
C LEU A 152 -4.23 4.96 -20.90
N LEU A 153 -4.39 4.86 -22.22
CA LEU A 153 -4.42 3.60 -22.95
C LEU A 153 -3.04 3.34 -23.57
N VAL A 154 -2.39 2.25 -23.17
CA VAL A 154 -1.07 1.82 -23.68
C VAL A 154 -1.20 0.39 -24.19
N ASP A 155 -0.97 0.18 -25.48
CA ASP A 155 -1.06 -1.15 -26.11
C ASP A 155 -2.36 -1.91 -25.79
N GLY A 156 -3.46 -1.16 -25.63
CA GLY A 156 -4.78 -1.70 -25.27
C GLY A 156 -5.01 -1.89 -23.76
N ALA A 157 -3.99 -1.77 -22.91
CA ALA A 157 -4.11 -1.75 -21.46
C ALA A 157 -4.49 -0.36 -20.94
N THR A 158 -5.42 -0.30 -19.98
CA THR A 158 -5.68 0.94 -19.23
C THR A 158 -4.68 1.03 -18.09
N VAL A 159 -3.87 2.09 -18.08
CA VAL A 159 -2.87 2.35 -17.04
C VAL A 159 -3.24 3.63 -16.30
N ARG A 160 -3.27 3.58 -14.99
CA ARG A 160 -3.38 4.75 -14.12
C ARG A 160 -2.06 4.97 -13.40
N VAL A 161 -1.50 6.18 -13.54
CA VAL A 161 -0.25 6.57 -12.86
C VAL A 161 -0.61 7.09 -11.49
N LEU A 162 -0.74 6.19 -10.51
CA LEU A 162 -1.17 6.54 -9.15
C LEU A 162 -0.11 7.38 -8.45
N ILE A 163 1.17 6.99 -8.56
CA ILE A 163 2.33 7.68 -7.98
C ILE A 163 3.52 7.58 -8.95
N GLY A 164 4.28 8.66 -9.07
CA GLY A 164 5.47 8.72 -9.91
C GLY A 164 5.17 9.09 -11.36
N GLU A 165 6.00 8.59 -12.27
CA GLU A 165 5.93 8.88 -13.69
C GLU A 165 5.98 7.58 -14.51
N ALA A 166 5.09 7.47 -15.49
CA ALA A 166 5.09 6.37 -16.46
C ALA A 166 4.47 6.84 -17.76
N PHE A 167 5.01 6.36 -18.89
CA PHE A 167 4.46 6.62 -20.23
C PHE A 167 4.24 8.13 -20.54
N GLY A 168 5.16 8.97 -20.05
CA GLY A 168 5.11 10.43 -20.23
C GLY A 168 4.03 11.14 -19.41
N GLN A 169 3.39 10.46 -18.46
CA GLN A 169 2.42 11.04 -17.52
C GLN A 169 2.99 11.02 -16.10
N THR A 170 2.71 12.09 -15.35
CA THR A 170 3.20 12.27 -13.97
C THR A 170 2.01 12.41 -13.02
N SER A 171 1.98 11.60 -11.97
CA SER A 171 1.01 11.74 -10.89
C SER A 171 1.24 13.04 -10.09
N PRO A 172 0.19 13.74 -9.64
CA PRO A 172 0.33 14.88 -8.73
C PRO A 172 0.68 14.48 -7.28
N VAL A 173 0.69 13.18 -6.94
CA VAL A 173 1.02 12.70 -5.59
C VAL A 173 2.50 12.96 -5.29
N ALA A 174 2.76 13.86 -4.34
CA ALA A 174 4.12 14.21 -3.91
C ALA A 174 4.72 13.14 -2.99
N THR A 175 5.98 12.77 -3.23
CA THR A 175 6.73 11.78 -2.45
C THR A 175 8.09 12.33 -2.01
N TYR A 176 8.69 11.73 -0.98
CA TYR A 176 10.02 12.10 -0.48
C TYR A 176 11.18 11.36 -1.17
N SER A 177 10.86 10.32 -1.96
CA SER A 177 11.80 9.56 -2.78
C SER A 177 11.14 9.16 -4.09
N ARG A 178 11.93 8.82 -5.11
CA ARG A 178 11.38 8.32 -6.37
C ARG A 178 10.60 7.03 -6.10
N THR A 179 9.32 7.07 -6.43
CA THR A 179 8.31 6.07 -6.09
C THR A 179 7.44 5.85 -7.31
N LEU A 180 7.12 4.60 -7.61
CA LEU A 180 6.22 4.22 -8.68
C LEU A 180 5.07 3.40 -8.11
N TYR A 181 3.84 3.77 -8.46
CA TYR A 181 2.66 2.95 -8.21
C TYR A 181 1.69 3.11 -9.38
N LEU A 182 1.41 2.01 -10.09
CA LEU A 182 0.49 1.95 -11.22
C LEU A 182 -0.65 0.99 -10.92
N ASP A 183 -1.85 1.33 -11.39
CA ASP A 183 -2.97 0.41 -11.58
C ASP A 183 -3.13 0.10 -13.06
N VAL A 184 -2.95 -1.16 -13.43
CA VAL A 184 -2.99 -1.65 -14.81
C VAL A 184 -4.15 -2.61 -14.96
N GLN A 185 -5.06 -2.30 -15.87
CA GLN A 185 -6.09 -3.22 -16.34
C GLN A 185 -5.67 -3.72 -17.72
N LEU A 186 -5.25 -4.98 -17.78
CA LEU A 186 -4.75 -5.63 -19.00
C LEU A 186 -5.85 -6.53 -19.59
N PRO A 187 -6.40 -6.22 -20.78
CA PRO A 187 -7.42 -7.06 -21.40
C PRO A 187 -6.92 -8.47 -21.72
N ALA A 188 -7.85 -9.42 -21.87
CA ALA A 188 -7.54 -10.78 -22.30
C ALA A 188 -6.74 -10.78 -23.62
N GLY A 189 -5.68 -11.59 -23.66
CA GLY A 189 -4.78 -11.71 -24.82
C GLY A 189 -3.91 -10.48 -25.11
N ALA A 190 -4.00 -9.42 -24.30
CA ALA A 190 -3.17 -8.23 -24.48
C ALA A 190 -1.80 -8.40 -23.81
N THR A 191 -0.83 -7.65 -24.32
CA THR A 191 0.52 -7.55 -23.79
C THR A 191 0.85 -6.09 -23.50
N LEU A 192 1.56 -5.84 -22.40
CA LEU A 192 2.06 -4.53 -22.03
C LEU A 192 3.52 -4.66 -21.60
N GLU A 193 4.39 -3.86 -22.19
CA GLU A 193 5.76 -3.69 -21.69
C GLU A 193 5.80 -2.49 -20.74
N ILE A 194 6.29 -2.71 -19.52
CA ILE A 194 6.65 -1.65 -18.60
C ILE A 194 8.17 -1.51 -18.64
N PRO A 195 8.70 -0.37 -19.14
CA PRO A 195 10.14 -0.16 -19.19
C PRO A 195 10.71 -0.06 -17.76
N THR A 196 12.03 -0.02 -17.66
CA THR A 196 12.73 0.12 -16.36
C THR A 196 12.60 1.55 -15.81
N LEU A 197 11.38 1.91 -15.38
CA LEU A 197 11.02 3.25 -14.90
C LEU A 197 11.75 3.62 -13.60
N VAL A 198 12.01 2.61 -12.76
CA VAL A 198 12.66 2.73 -11.43
C VAL A 198 13.55 1.50 -11.17
N PRO A 199 14.51 1.56 -10.23
CA PRO A 199 15.52 0.52 -10.04
C PRO A 199 14.94 -0.78 -9.47
N GLU A 200 13.95 -0.67 -8.59
CA GLU A 200 13.23 -1.82 -8.05
C GLU A 200 11.78 -1.79 -8.52
N LEU A 201 11.30 -2.92 -9.02
CA LEU A 201 9.93 -3.10 -9.50
C LEU A 201 9.36 -4.41 -8.95
N ALA A 202 8.05 -4.42 -8.70
CA ALA A 202 7.29 -5.62 -8.47
C ALA A 202 5.88 -5.50 -9.06
N VAL A 203 5.32 -6.64 -9.45
CA VAL A 203 3.97 -6.77 -10.01
C VAL A 203 3.13 -7.59 -9.06
N TYR A 204 2.00 -7.05 -8.65
CA TYR A 204 0.99 -7.76 -7.88
C TYR A 204 -0.22 -8.11 -8.75
N THR A 205 -0.57 -9.39 -8.81
CA THR A 205 -1.78 -9.88 -9.48
C THR A 205 -2.99 -9.76 -8.56
N VAL A 206 -3.98 -8.94 -8.92
CA VAL A 206 -5.13 -8.68 -8.04
C VAL A 206 -6.17 -9.79 -8.11
N ASP A 207 -6.56 -10.22 -9.31
CA ASP A 207 -7.74 -11.08 -9.51
C ASP A 207 -7.51 -12.29 -10.42
N ALA A 208 -6.58 -12.20 -11.37
CA ALA A 208 -6.27 -13.25 -12.35
C ALA A 208 -4.74 -13.45 -12.50
N PRO A 209 -4.30 -14.61 -13.02
CA PRO A 209 -2.90 -14.83 -13.35
C PRO A 209 -2.44 -13.96 -14.53
N VAL A 210 -1.15 -13.70 -14.61
CA VAL A 210 -0.49 -13.03 -15.75
C VAL A 210 0.82 -13.74 -16.08
N SER A 211 1.25 -13.72 -17.33
CA SER A 211 2.63 -14.07 -17.68
C SER A 211 3.52 -12.84 -17.50
N LEU A 212 4.58 -12.96 -16.69
CA LEU A 212 5.63 -11.97 -16.52
C LEU A 212 6.92 -12.52 -17.12
N ASN A 213 7.42 -11.87 -18.17
CA ASN A 213 8.65 -12.26 -18.86
C ASN A 213 8.65 -13.75 -19.30
N GLY A 214 7.49 -14.26 -19.70
CA GLY A 214 7.30 -15.64 -20.17
C GLY A 214 7.04 -16.67 -19.06
N ALA A 215 7.03 -16.28 -17.79
CA ALA A 215 6.71 -17.14 -16.66
C ALA A 215 5.38 -16.74 -16.01
N GLU A 216 4.55 -17.73 -15.67
CA GLU A 216 3.25 -17.48 -15.03
C GLU A 216 3.40 -16.96 -13.59
N VAL A 217 2.66 -15.90 -13.29
CA VAL A 217 2.43 -15.36 -11.96
C VAL A 217 0.97 -15.62 -11.60
N PRO A 218 0.67 -16.54 -10.66
CA PRO A 218 -0.69 -16.79 -10.20
C PRO A 218 -1.35 -15.54 -9.61
N ALA A 219 -2.68 -15.53 -9.51
CA ALA A 219 -3.40 -14.48 -8.79
C ALA A 219 -2.92 -14.36 -7.33
N HIS A 220 -2.95 -13.14 -6.80
CA HIS A 220 -2.55 -12.79 -5.44
C HIS A 220 -1.08 -13.02 -5.09
N ILE A 221 -0.18 -12.97 -6.07
CA ILE A 221 1.28 -13.05 -5.88
C ILE A 221 1.90 -11.69 -6.16
N LEU A 222 2.80 -11.24 -5.28
CA LEU A 222 3.69 -10.11 -5.55
C LEU A 222 5.01 -10.66 -6.12
N ALA A 223 5.18 -10.52 -7.43
CA ALA A 223 6.39 -10.92 -8.15
C ALA A 223 7.39 -9.77 -8.15
N VAL A 224 8.46 -9.88 -7.35
CA VAL A 224 9.54 -8.89 -7.30
C VAL A 224 10.51 -9.16 -8.43
N ALA A 225 10.63 -8.21 -9.36
CA ALA A 225 11.46 -8.36 -10.54
C ALA A 225 12.95 -8.24 -10.22
N GLU A 226 13.79 -8.82 -11.07
CA GLU A 226 15.22 -8.52 -11.06
C GLU A 226 15.47 -7.04 -11.38
N PRO A 227 16.35 -6.35 -10.63
CA PRO A 227 16.67 -4.96 -10.92
C PRO A 227 17.18 -4.76 -12.34
N GLY A 228 16.76 -3.66 -12.98
CA GLY A 228 17.26 -3.27 -14.29
C GLY A 228 16.59 -3.97 -15.48
N GLN A 229 15.62 -4.86 -15.25
CA GLN A 229 14.88 -5.54 -16.34
C GLN A 229 13.53 -4.86 -16.59
N PRO A 230 13.09 -4.73 -17.86
CA PRO A 230 11.71 -4.37 -18.16
C PRO A 230 10.75 -5.51 -17.76
N LEU A 231 9.48 -5.18 -17.64
CA LEU A 231 8.41 -6.15 -17.34
C LEU A 231 7.55 -6.33 -18.59
N LEU A 232 7.64 -7.49 -19.22
CA LEU A 232 6.72 -7.90 -20.27
C LEU A 232 5.55 -8.65 -19.64
N LEU A 233 4.39 -8.00 -19.56
CA LEU A 233 3.15 -8.54 -19.01
C LEU A 233 2.29 -9.06 -20.15
N SER A 234 1.79 -10.30 -20.06
CA SER A 234 0.84 -10.84 -21.03
C SER A 234 -0.32 -11.51 -20.32
N ALA A 235 -1.55 -11.04 -20.60
CA ALA A 235 -2.77 -11.65 -20.10
C ALA A 235 -3.09 -12.93 -20.88
N GLY A 236 -3.63 -13.92 -20.17
CA GLY A 236 -4.16 -15.14 -20.78
C GLY A 236 -5.56 -14.92 -21.36
N GLU A 237 -6.43 -15.91 -21.19
CA GLU A 237 -7.82 -15.87 -21.70
C GLU A 237 -8.73 -14.89 -20.95
N SER A 238 -8.31 -14.43 -19.77
CA SER A 238 -9.05 -13.47 -18.94
C SER A 238 -8.32 -12.15 -18.84
N ALA A 239 -9.07 -11.05 -18.77
CA ALA A 239 -8.52 -9.77 -18.36
C ALA A 239 -8.00 -9.85 -16.92
N VAL A 240 -6.99 -9.06 -16.61
CA VAL A 240 -6.35 -9.06 -15.29
C VAL A 240 -6.10 -7.63 -14.81
N ARG A 241 -6.34 -7.39 -13.53
CA ARG A 241 -5.89 -6.17 -12.85
C ARG A 241 -4.57 -6.43 -12.12
N LEU A 242 -3.61 -5.54 -12.33
CA LEU A 242 -2.25 -5.64 -11.80
C LEU A 242 -1.86 -4.34 -11.12
N MET A 243 -1.30 -4.42 -9.92
CA MET A 243 -0.59 -3.28 -9.34
C MET A 243 0.89 -3.40 -9.69
N VAL A 244 1.51 -2.30 -10.12
CA VAL A 244 2.95 -2.25 -10.33
C VAL A 244 3.53 -1.24 -9.37
N ILE A 245 4.38 -1.71 -8.45
CA ILE A 245 4.99 -0.89 -7.41
C ILE A 245 6.49 -0.88 -7.55
N GLY A 246 7.14 0.20 -7.12
CA GLY A 246 8.58 0.30 -7.19
C GLY A 246 9.10 1.64 -6.71
N GLY A 247 10.40 1.82 -6.89
CA GLY A 247 11.08 3.07 -6.54
C GLY A 247 12.55 2.86 -6.29
N ASP A 248 13.20 3.92 -5.79
CA ASP A 248 14.56 3.80 -5.29
C ASP A 248 14.60 2.90 -4.05
N PRO A 249 15.63 2.04 -3.89
CA PRO A 249 15.81 1.25 -2.69
C PRO A 249 15.88 2.12 -1.44
N LEU A 250 15.57 1.53 -0.27
CA LEU A 250 15.74 2.20 1.01
C LEU A 250 17.19 2.69 1.19
N ASP A 251 17.33 3.96 1.59
CA ASP A 251 18.62 4.63 1.81
C ASP A 251 19.38 4.14 3.06
N ALA A 252 18.70 3.41 3.94
CA ALA A 252 19.26 2.76 5.11
C ALA A 252 18.36 1.60 5.57
N PRO A 253 18.87 0.66 6.40
CA PRO A 253 18.03 -0.34 7.04
C PRO A 253 16.89 0.30 7.85
N ARG A 254 15.72 -0.31 7.85
CA ARG A 254 14.57 0.11 8.67
C ARG A 254 14.22 -0.95 9.70
N HIS A 255 14.06 -0.52 10.94
CA HIS A 255 13.41 -1.28 11.98
C HIS A 255 11.90 -1.03 11.87
N MET A 256 11.12 -2.10 11.98
CA MET A 256 9.67 -2.04 11.97
C MET A 256 9.16 -2.84 13.15
N TRP A 257 8.35 -2.22 13.99
CA TRP A 257 7.60 -2.90 15.05
C TRP A 257 6.23 -2.26 15.19
N TRP A 258 5.20 -3.09 15.13
CA TRP A 258 3.82 -2.63 15.10
C TRP A 258 3.60 -1.60 13.98
N ASN A 259 3.21 -0.37 14.31
CA ASN A 259 2.96 0.73 13.36
C ASN A 259 4.14 1.72 13.29
N PHE A 260 5.30 1.37 13.84
CA PHE A 260 6.45 2.24 13.91
C PHE A 260 7.56 1.77 12.99
N VAL A 261 8.03 2.68 12.13
CA VAL A 261 9.16 2.48 11.24
C VAL A 261 10.21 3.54 11.53
N SER A 262 11.46 3.13 11.63
CA SER A 262 12.58 4.05 11.86
C SER A 262 13.91 3.39 11.54
N SER A 263 14.87 4.19 11.07
CA SER A 263 16.28 3.80 10.95
C SER A 263 16.98 3.59 12.31
N ARG A 264 16.37 4.09 13.39
CA ARG A 264 16.88 4.04 14.78
C ARG A 264 15.94 3.25 15.68
N LYS A 265 16.47 2.27 16.43
CA LYS A 265 15.67 1.43 17.34
C LYS A 265 15.14 2.19 18.55
N GLU A 266 15.95 3.09 19.09
CA GLU A 266 15.63 3.90 20.26
C GLU A 266 14.41 4.77 19.98
N ARG A 267 14.24 5.22 18.72
CA ARG A 267 13.10 5.99 18.28
C ARG A 267 11.78 5.21 18.32
N ILE A 268 11.82 3.91 18.02
CA ILE A 268 10.66 3.00 18.13
C ILE A 268 10.28 2.82 19.60
N VAL A 269 11.28 2.65 20.48
CA VAL A 269 11.04 2.55 21.93
C VAL A 269 10.42 3.84 22.45
N GLN A 270 10.93 5.00 22.04
CA GLN A 270 10.36 6.30 22.41
C GLN A 270 8.92 6.44 21.91
N ALA A 271 8.63 6.13 20.64
CA ALA A 271 7.28 6.20 20.10
C ALA A 271 6.29 5.27 20.83
N ALA A 272 6.75 4.10 21.26
CA ALA A 272 5.95 3.22 22.10
C ALA A 272 5.59 3.87 23.44
N SER A 273 6.57 4.44 24.15
CA SER A 273 6.30 5.17 25.39
C SER A 273 5.40 6.38 25.19
N ASP A 274 5.59 7.14 24.12
CA ASP A 274 4.75 8.30 23.78
C ASP A 274 3.30 7.89 23.52
N TRP A 275 3.08 6.76 22.82
CA TRP A 275 1.73 6.26 22.57
C TRP A 275 1.03 5.78 23.85
N GLU A 276 1.74 5.09 24.74
CA GLU A 276 1.18 4.68 26.04
C GLU A 276 0.81 5.88 26.91
N ALA A 277 1.64 6.91 26.88
CA ALA A 277 1.39 8.17 27.57
C ALA A 277 0.33 9.04 26.86
N GLN A 278 -0.20 8.60 25.71
CA GLN A 278 -1.14 9.35 24.87
C GLN A 278 -0.59 10.73 24.45
N ALA A 279 0.72 10.82 24.24
CA ALA A 279 1.47 12.04 23.94
C ALA A 279 1.69 12.29 22.44
N MET A 280 1.16 11.44 21.56
CA MET A 280 1.32 11.55 20.10
C MET A 280 0.21 12.36 19.40
N GLY A 281 -0.70 12.96 20.18
CA GLY A 281 -1.91 13.60 19.68
C GLY A 281 -3.12 12.66 19.68
N GLN A 282 -4.28 13.21 19.33
CA GLN A 282 -5.56 12.49 19.32
C GLN A 282 -6.36 12.89 18.10
N VAL A 283 -7.18 11.97 17.58
CA VAL A 283 -8.15 12.27 16.54
C VAL A 283 -9.30 13.07 17.18
N PRO A 284 -9.61 14.29 16.70
CA PRO A 284 -10.67 15.10 17.28
C PRO A 284 -12.01 14.36 17.33
N GLY A 285 -12.61 14.28 18.52
CA GLY A 285 -13.91 13.62 18.73
C GLY A 285 -13.85 12.11 18.95
N GLU A 286 -12.68 11.47 18.88
CA GLU A 286 -12.53 10.04 19.19
C GLU A 286 -11.84 9.83 20.53
N VAL A 287 -12.39 8.93 21.35
CA VAL A 287 -11.89 8.60 22.70
C VAL A 287 -11.31 7.19 22.79
N GLU A 288 -11.49 6.38 21.75
CA GLU A 288 -10.97 5.02 21.66
C GLU A 288 -9.53 5.03 21.14
N TRP A 289 -8.77 3.98 21.42
CA TRP A 289 -7.47 3.76 20.79
C TRP A 289 -7.11 2.28 20.73
N ILE A 290 -6.18 1.92 19.84
CA ILE A 290 -5.58 0.59 19.77
C ILE A 290 -4.38 0.53 20.73
N PRO A 291 -4.39 -0.33 21.77
CA PRO A 291 -3.26 -0.45 22.68
C PRO A 291 -2.05 -1.07 21.97
N LEU A 292 -0.86 -0.87 22.54
CA LEU A 292 0.34 -1.56 22.06
C LEU A 292 0.20 -3.09 22.18
N PRO A 293 0.87 -3.86 21.30
CA PRO A 293 0.99 -5.29 21.46
C PRO A 293 1.65 -5.65 22.81
N GLU A 294 1.26 -6.78 23.38
CA GLU A 294 1.85 -7.29 24.64
C GLU A 294 3.37 -7.48 24.54
N HIS A 295 3.85 -7.96 23.39
CA HIS A 295 5.27 -8.15 23.12
C HIS A 295 5.97 -6.84 22.75
N ARG A 296 6.82 -6.35 23.66
CA ARG A 296 7.53 -5.08 23.51
C ARG A 296 8.78 -5.18 22.65
N PHE A 297 9.00 -4.14 21.86
CA PHE A 297 10.26 -3.93 21.15
C PHE A 297 11.37 -3.65 22.16
N LYS A 298 12.54 -4.25 21.94
CA LYS A 298 13.75 -3.99 22.71
C LYS A 298 14.80 -3.46 21.74
N ALA A 299 15.44 -2.35 22.09
CA ALA A 299 16.55 -1.80 21.31
C ALA A 299 17.74 -2.78 21.31
#